data_AF-V6TZC1-F1
#
_entry.id   AF-V6TZC1-F1
#
_cell.length_a   1.000
_cell.length_b   1.000
_cell.length_c   1.000
_cell.angle_alpha   90.00
_cell.angle_beta   90.00
_cell.angle_gamma   90.00
#
_symmetry.space_group_name_H-M   'P 1'
#
loop_
_entity.id
_entity.type
_entity.pdbx_description
1 polymer ?
#
loop_
_entity_poly.entity_id
_entity_poly.type
_entity_poly.pdbx_seq_one_letter_code
_entity_poly.pdbx_strand_id
1 'polypeptide(L)'
;VDDPAGVSIDSLCRSASSPQVIAAGCAGKDGAALTDSSTACEMCSGGFFLFRGGCYSQTGTPGSSICTAVSNGECTACATANWLFTNPTDPLTNPGTKCILCSDATGDGTTKGVENCQMCTAPSATGAATCDTCQDGYYKDNTACTQCDTSCATCSGAGQNACTSCPEGKYLKGNTCGADCGSDNKFYADPQSNKCISCSAQEGGIENCDTCTYDATKGKPKCLTCTGSSNTTPRTSLDGTSTCVAKTLDGCQGADKELFMKQDQTCALCAATGSGNDEGTANCKTCTKTSGNKPACNTCKEGYYLDSSKACQACTGKNCATCNDSDPSKCASCKPGFFLKDTFSGECVLCDNVDKGGIEGCSTCSNDSTFKCTGCKPNYRRQQNGGASDDYTYTRACGDSKGHCPPPPSRRRQSSLHITTNCKPSRRRRSWTGCWGTRVLRHAPDRRCSTGGRLSWHRCRQEVD
;
A
#
# COMPACT_ATOMS: atom_id res chain seq x y z
N VAL A 1 -18.59 3.89 36.69
CA VAL A 1 -17.29 4.34 37.19
C VAL A 1 -16.76 5.27 36.14
N ASP A 2 -16.88 6.57 36.39
CA ASP A 2 -16.38 7.60 35.47
C ASP A 2 -14.87 7.40 35.27
N ASP A 3 -14.40 7.34 34.02
CA ASP A 3 -12.96 7.38 33.75
C ASP A 3 -12.42 8.70 34.36
N PRO A 4 -11.33 8.68 35.13
CA PRO A 4 -10.75 9.90 35.69
C PRO A 4 -10.24 10.82 34.57
N ALA A 5 -10.33 12.13 34.77
CA ALA A 5 -9.71 13.09 33.85
C ALA A 5 -8.18 12.93 33.86
N GLY A 6 -7.51 13.47 32.84
CA GLY A 6 -6.06 13.35 32.74
C GLY A 6 -5.40 14.54 32.07
N VAL A 7 -4.08 14.53 32.05
CA VAL A 7 -3.26 15.56 31.41
C VAL A 7 -2.47 14.97 30.24
N SER A 8 -2.10 15.81 29.28
CA SER A 8 -1.34 15.38 28.10
C SER A 8 0.15 15.43 28.37
N ILE A 9 0.83 14.28 28.27
CA ILE A 9 2.29 14.17 28.31
C ILE A 9 2.74 13.55 26.98
N ASP A 10 3.51 14.30 26.19
CA ASP A 10 3.94 13.89 24.84
C ASP A 10 2.78 13.39 23.96
N SER A 11 1.65 14.12 23.96
CA SER A 11 0.41 13.79 23.24
C SER A 11 -0.32 12.54 23.73
N LEU A 12 0.07 11.97 24.86
CA LEU A 12 -0.61 10.83 25.47
C LEU A 12 -1.34 11.28 26.72
N CYS A 13 -2.62 10.93 26.82
CA CYS A 13 -3.40 11.16 28.03
C CYS A 13 -2.89 10.28 29.16
N ARG A 14 -2.60 10.90 30.30
CA ARG A 14 -2.08 10.27 31.52
C ARG A 14 -2.90 10.71 32.72
N SER A 15 -3.08 9.82 33.69
CA SER A 15 -3.69 10.19 34.97
C SER A 15 -2.78 11.17 35.71
N ALA A 16 -3.39 12.10 36.46
CA ALA A 16 -2.68 13.14 37.21
C ALA A 16 -1.64 12.59 38.19
N SER A 17 -1.86 11.39 38.73
CA SER A 17 -0.97 10.70 39.67
C SER A 17 0.10 9.81 39.01
N SER A 18 0.16 9.76 37.68
CA SER A 18 1.09 8.85 37.00
C SER A 18 2.56 9.29 37.13
N PRO A 19 3.52 8.35 37.19
CA PRO A 19 4.95 8.69 37.25
C PRO A 19 5.41 9.59 36.10
N GLN A 20 4.81 9.44 34.91
CA GLN A 20 5.13 10.26 33.74
C GLN A 20 4.75 11.72 33.93
N VAL A 21 3.61 12.00 34.59
CA VAL A 21 3.14 13.36 34.90
C VAL A 21 4.05 14.02 35.93
N ILE A 22 4.46 13.25 36.95
CA ILE A 22 5.40 13.71 37.99
C ILE A 22 6.78 14.02 37.36
N ALA A 23 7.29 13.12 36.51
CA ALA A 23 8.58 13.30 35.83
C ALA A 23 8.58 14.51 34.88
N ALA A 24 7.46 14.79 34.22
CA ALA A 24 7.29 15.98 33.38
C ALA A 24 7.08 17.28 34.19
N GLY A 25 6.97 17.17 35.52
CA GLY A 25 6.72 18.30 36.41
C GLY A 25 5.41 19.02 36.10
N CYS A 26 4.41 18.30 35.58
CA CYS A 26 3.12 18.88 35.24
C CYS A 26 2.38 19.26 36.52
N ALA A 27 2.09 20.55 36.65
CA ALA A 27 1.36 21.12 37.79
C ALA A 27 0.32 22.14 37.31
N GLY A 28 -0.61 22.50 38.19
CA GLY A 28 -1.49 23.65 38.01
C GLY A 28 -0.75 24.97 38.22
N LYS A 29 -1.50 26.08 38.11
CA LYS A 29 -0.99 27.44 38.27
C LYS A 29 -0.25 27.58 39.60
N ASP A 30 0.88 28.29 39.55
CA ASP A 30 1.76 28.55 40.69
C ASP A 30 2.23 27.28 41.41
N GLY A 31 2.30 26.14 40.70
CA GLY A 31 2.75 24.85 41.23
C GLY A 31 1.68 24.09 42.01
N ALA A 32 0.40 24.47 41.87
CA ALA A 32 -0.70 23.77 42.53
C ALA A 32 -0.75 22.28 42.14
N ALA A 33 -1.04 21.42 43.11
CA ALA A 33 -1.19 19.99 42.86
C ALA A 33 -2.38 19.73 41.92
N LEU A 34 -2.19 18.80 40.97
CA LEU A 34 -3.26 18.34 40.10
C LEU A 34 -4.27 17.51 40.88
N THR A 35 -5.52 17.52 40.40
CA THR A 35 -6.61 16.70 40.93
C THR A 35 -7.04 15.68 39.88
N ASP A 36 -7.87 14.70 40.27
CA ASP A 36 -8.48 13.74 39.34
C ASP A 36 -9.45 14.38 38.33
N SER A 37 -9.72 15.68 38.48
CA SER A 37 -10.51 16.49 37.54
C SER A 37 -9.65 17.35 36.60
N SER A 38 -8.34 17.41 36.82
CA SER A 38 -7.42 18.23 36.03
C SER A 38 -7.31 17.69 34.60
N THR A 39 -7.56 18.55 33.62
CA THR A 39 -7.50 18.20 32.19
C THR A 39 -6.25 18.73 31.47
N ALA A 40 -5.51 19.64 32.11
CA ALA A 40 -4.36 20.32 31.53
C ALA A 40 -3.27 20.59 32.58
N CYS A 41 -2.03 20.70 32.11
CA CYS A 41 -0.90 21.29 32.83
C CYS A 41 -0.92 22.81 32.63
N GLU A 42 -0.49 23.55 33.65
CA GLU A 42 -0.25 25.00 33.57
C GLU A 42 1.23 25.34 33.84
N MET A 43 2.01 24.36 34.31
CA MET A 43 3.46 24.42 34.47
C MET A 43 4.07 23.06 34.13
N CYS A 44 5.33 23.07 33.68
CA CYS A 44 6.14 21.88 33.39
C CYS A 44 7.56 22.07 33.96
N SER A 45 8.31 20.98 34.14
CA SER A 45 9.74 21.07 34.48
C SER A 45 10.50 19.82 34.00
N GLY A 46 11.73 19.58 34.47
CA GLY A 46 12.45 18.34 34.17
C GLY A 46 12.84 18.15 32.69
N GLY A 47 13.07 19.24 31.94
CA GLY A 47 13.36 19.18 30.51
C GLY A 47 12.12 19.07 29.61
N PHE A 48 10.93 19.22 30.19
CA PHE A 48 9.68 19.37 29.47
C PHE A 48 9.29 20.84 29.36
N PHE A 49 8.52 21.18 28.33
CA PHE A 49 7.93 22.50 28.17
C PHE A 49 6.41 22.43 28.05
N LEU A 50 5.74 23.49 28.51
CA LEU A 50 4.31 23.65 28.39
C LEU A 50 3.93 23.99 26.95
N PHE A 51 2.94 23.27 26.43
CA PHE A 51 2.40 23.52 25.10
C PHE A 51 0.93 23.07 25.05
N ARG A 52 0.02 24.02 24.76
CA ARG A 52 -1.44 23.78 24.68
C ARG A 52 -2.00 22.94 25.86
N GLY A 53 -1.54 23.23 27.08
CA GLY A 53 -1.99 22.57 28.30
C GLY A 53 -1.44 21.16 28.54
N GLY A 54 -0.36 20.77 27.84
CA GLY A 54 0.39 19.53 28.11
C GLY A 54 1.88 19.78 28.26
N CYS A 55 2.60 18.82 28.83
CA CYS A 55 4.06 18.86 28.94
C CYS A 55 4.71 17.98 27.87
N TYR A 56 5.66 18.53 27.14
CA TYR A 56 6.31 17.88 26.00
C TYR A 56 7.82 17.85 26.19
N SER A 57 8.44 16.70 25.94
CA SER A 57 9.88 16.52 26.07
C SER A 57 10.63 17.25 24.97
N GLN A 58 11.63 18.08 25.32
CA GLN A 58 12.49 18.73 24.31
C GLN A 58 13.27 17.72 23.45
N THR A 59 13.58 16.54 24.00
CA THR A 59 14.37 15.50 23.33
C THR A 59 13.51 14.40 22.72
N GLY A 60 12.26 14.25 23.17
CA GLY A 60 11.32 13.25 22.69
C GLY A 60 10.44 13.76 21.55
N THR A 61 9.92 12.84 20.74
CA THR A 61 8.85 13.17 19.80
C THR A 61 7.49 13.10 20.52
N PRO A 62 6.58 14.07 20.33
CA PRO A 62 6.65 15.14 19.34
C PRO A 62 7.31 16.45 19.81
N GLY A 63 7.67 16.59 21.09
CA GLY A 63 8.14 17.87 21.64
C GLY A 63 9.36 18.49 20.95
N SER A 64 10.35 17.67 20.57
CA SER A 64 11.54 18.12 19.82
C SER A 64 11.23 18.70 18.44
N SER A 65 10.06 18.40 17.88
CA SER A 65 9.58 18.96 16.61
C SER A 65 8.86 20.30 16.77
N ILE A 66 8.55 20.70 18.00
CA ILE A 66 7.84 21.95 18.33
C ILE A 66 8.83 22.96 18.91
N CYS A 67 9.72 22.51 19.79
CA CYS A 67 10.61 23.37 20.56
C CYS A 67 12.05 22.88 20.52
N THR A 68 12.99 23.80 20.27
CA THR A 68 14.43 23.51 20.20
C THR A 68 15.20 23.96 21.43
N ALA A 69 14.66 24.91 22.22
CA ALA A 69 15.25 25.36 23.47
C ALA A 69 14.18 25.55 24.54
N VAL A 70 14.43 25.03 25.75
CA VAL A 70 13.51 25.08 26.89
C VAL A 70 14.20 25.75 28.08
N SER A 71 13.47 26.60 28.80
CA SER A 71 13.91 27.17 30.07
C SER A 71 12.72 27.29 31.01
N ASN A 72 12.88 26.92 32.28
CA ASN A 72 11.84 27.00 33.32
C ASN A 72 10.47 26.41 32.93
N GLY A 73 10.47 25.32 32.14
CA GLY A 73 9.23 24.70 31.71
C GLY A 73 8.55 25.39 30.52
N GLU A 74 9.19 26.37 29.90
CA GLU A 74 8.67 27.10 28.74
C GLU A 74 9.56 26.90 27.52
N CYS A 75 8.94 26.92 26.34
CA CYS A 75 9.69 26.94 25.10
C CYS A 75 10.23 28.35 24.84
N THR A 76 11.56 28.49 24.72
CA THR A 76 12.22 29.77 24.43
C THR A 76 12.59 29.92 22.95
N ALA A 77 12.76 28.81 22.22
CA ALA A 77 12.98 28.81 20.78
C ALA A 77 12.13 27.73 20.10
N CYS A 78 11.25 28.15 19.20
CA CYS A 78 10.44 27.24 18.39
C CYS A 78 11.29 26.51 17.36
N ALA A 79 10.85 25.31 16.97
CA ALA A 79 11.45 24.58 15.86
C ALA A 79 11.10 25.24 14.53
N THR A 80 12.03 25.21 13.57
CA THR A 80 11.78 25.71 12.22
C THR A 80 10.94 24.72 11.45
N ALA A 81 9.67 25.07 11.19
CA ALA A 81 8.74 24.26 10.42
C ALA A 81 7.66 25.12 9.77
N ASN A 82 6.99 24.58 8.73
CA ASN A 82 5.90 25.30 8.05
C ASN A 82 4.52 25.08 8.70
N TRP A 83 4.43 24.17 9.68
CA TRP A 83 3.18 23.80 10.36
C TRP A 83 3.03 24.44 11.75
N LEU A 84 4.02 25.24 12.16
CA LEU A 84 4.01 26.05 13.38
C LEU A 84 4.73 27.37 13.11
N PHE A 85 4.47 28.37 13.94
CA PHE A 85 5.16 29.64 13.89
C PHE A 85 5.44 30.18 15.30
N THR A 86 6.40 31.09 15.42
CA THR A 86 6.70 31.80 16.66
C THR A 86 5.71 32.94 16.83
N ASN A 87 5.11 33.06 18.01
CA ASN A 87 4.24 34.16 18.38
C ASN A 87 5.04 35.49 18.37
N PRO A 88 4.62 36.51 17.61
CA PRO A 88 5.31 37.79 17.52
C PRO A 88 5.09 38.68 18.76
N THR A 89 4.17 38.32 19.66
CA THR A 89 3.88 39.07 20.88
C THR A 89 4.98 38.86 21.93
N ASP A 90 5.44 39.95 22.54
CA ASP A 90 6.42 39.96 23.66
C ASP A 90 6.11 41.13 24.62
N PRO A 91 5.85 40.90 25.93
CA PRO A 91 5.79 39.60 26.61
C PRO A 91 4.54 38.79 26.23
N LEU A 92 4.65 37.46 26.33
CA LEU A 92 3.51 36.56 26.09
C LEU A 92 2.41 36.76 27.15
N THR A 93 1.15 36.73 26.71
CA THR A 93 -0.02 36.86 27.59
C THR A 93 -0.40 35.55 28.27
N ASN A 94 -0.06 34.40 27.67
CA ASN A 94 -0.41 33.07 28.14
C ASN A 94 0.81 32.12 28.06
N PRO A 95 1.16 31.41 29.13
CA PRO A 95 2.23 30.41 29.12
C PRO A 95 2.03 29.33 28.05
N GLY A 96 3.13 28.84 27.47
CA GLY A 96 3.10 27.77 26.47
C GLY A 96 2.57 28.15 25.08
N THR A 97 2.46 29.45 24.79
CA THR A 97 1.99 29.99 23.50
C THR A 97 3.10 30.62 22.65
N LYS A 98 4.38 30.47 23.05
CA LYS A 98 5.52 30.96 22.26
C LYS A 98 5.52 30.38 20.84
N CYS A 99 5.20 29.09 20.73
CA CYS A 99 5.05 28.39 19.48
C CYS A 99 3.57 28.10 19.27
N ILE A 100 3.04 28.44 18.11
CA ILE A 100 1.62 28.27 17.79
C ILE A 100 1.54 27.38 16.55
N LEU A 101 0.70 26.34 16.60
CA LEU A 101 0.45 25.51 15.43
C LEU A 101 -0.33 26.31 14.39
N CYS A 102 -0.07 26.06 13.12
CA CYS A 102 -0.88 26.63 12.06
C CYS A 102 -2.36 26.28 12.19
N SER A 103 -2.69 25.11 12.76
CA SER A 103 -4.06 24.68 13.01
C SER A 103 -4.68 25.21 14.31
N ASP A 104 -3.92 25.92 15.15
CA ASP A 104 -4.40 26.34 16.47
C ASP A 104 -5.22 27.63 16.38
N ALA A 105 -6.52 27.50 16.12
CA ALA A 105 -7.45 28.61 16.07
C ALA A 105 -7.69 29.32 17.43
N THR A 106 -7.13 28.79 18.53
CA THR A 106 -7.18 29.42 19.86
C THR A 106 -5.94 30.30 20.08
N GLY A 107 -4.75 29.74 19.87
CA GLY A 107 -3.48 30.44 20.08
C GLY A 107 -3.34 30.98 21.50
N ASP A 108 -2.91 32.25 21.63
CA ASP A 108 -2.87 32.97 22.91
C ASP A 108 -4.10 33.85 23.19
N GLY A 109 -5.13 33.76 22.35
CA GLY A 109 -6.32 34.63 22.36
C GLY A 109 -6.21 35.87 21.48
N THR A 110 -5.00 36.27 21.07
CA THR A 110 -4.72 37.44 20.23
C THR A 110 -3.99 37.06 18.94
N THR A 111 -2.91 36.29 19.05
CA THR A 111 -2.20 35.63 17.98
C THR A 111 -2.65 34.17 17.92
N LYS A 112 -3.02 33.70 16.71
CA LYS A 112 -3.54 32.35 16.51
C LYS A 112 -3.26 31.81 15.11
N GLY A 113 -3.41 30.50 14.94
CA GLY A 113 -3.49 29.85 13.64
C GLY A 113 -4.89 29.94 13.01
N VAL A 114 -5.12 29.12 11.99
CA VAL A 114 -6.39 28.97 11.27
C VAL A 114 -6.85 27.52 11.42
N GLU A 115 -8.12 27.32 11.75
CA GLU A 115 -8.67 25.97 11.94
C GLU A 115 -8.47 25.11 10.69
N ASN A 116 -8.08 23.84 10.87
CA ASN A 116 -7.79 22.88 9.80
C ASN A 116 -6.68 23.32 8.83
N CYS A 117 -5.81 24.25 9.25
CA CYS A 117 -4.65 24.66 8.48
C CYS A 117 -3.43 23.77 8.75
N GLN A 118 -2.79 23.25 7.70
CA GLN A 118 -1.61 22.40 7.79
C GLN A 118 -0.31 23.19 7.71
N MET A 119 -0.27 24.22 6.85
CA MET A 119 0.89 25.10 6.69
C MET A 119 0.46 26.55 6.67
N CYS A 120 1.22 27.42 7.30
CA CYS A 120 0.88 28.83 7.41
C CYS A 120 2.10 29.74 7.46
N THR A 121 1.85 31.00 7.11
CA THR A 121 2.79 32.10 7.25
C THR A 121 2.44 32.90 8.50
N ALA A 122 3.44 33.15 9.34
CA ALA A 122 3.30 33.90 10.58
C ALA A 122 2.77 35.32 10.33
N PRO A 123 1.92 35.86 11.22
CA PRO A 123 1.49 37.25 11.11
C PRO A 123 2.64 38.19 11.52
N SER A 124 2.73 39.37 10.89
CA SER A 124 3.75 40.39 11.19
C SER A 124 3.52 41.12 12.53
N ALA A 125 2.35 40.94 13.12
CA ALA A 125 1.91 41.51 14.39
C ALA A 125 0.87 40.58 15.02
N THR A 126 0.19 41.02 16.08
CA THR A 126 -0.95 40.31 16.64
C THR A 126 -2.02 40.03 15.60
N GLY A 127 -2.47 38.78 15.50
CA GLY A 127 -3.52 38.36 14.57
C GLY A 127 -3.47 36.88 14.20
N ALA A 128 -4.31 36.51 13.23
CA ALA A 128 -4.31 35.15 12.68
C ALA A 128 -3.17 34.98 11.67
N ALA A 129 -2.50 33.82 11.71
CA ALA A 129 -1.60 33.40 10.64
C ALA A 129 -2.34 33.28 9.31
N THR A 130 -1.60 33.44 8.20
CA THR A 130 -2.16 33.21 6.87
C THR A 130 -2.04 31.74 6.52
N CYS A 131 -3.16 31.06 6.27
CA CYS A 131 -3.09 29.66 5.87
C CYS A 131 -2.61 29.50 4.43
N ASP A 132 -1.56 28.72 4.22
CA ASP A 132 -0.97 28.43 2.91
C ASP A 132 -1.48 27.11 2.34
N THR A 133 -1.69 26.11 3.20
CA THR A 133 -2.20 24.79 2.81
C THR A 133 -3.11 24.24 3.91
N CYS A 134 -4.30 23.80 3.52
CA CYS A 134 -5.25 23.17 4.42
C CYS A 134 -4.91 21.69 4.66
N GLN A 135 -5.41 21.14 5.77
CA GLN A 135 -5.32 19.72 6.07
C GLN A 135 -6.13 18.88 5.07
N ASP A 136 -5.77 17.59 4.93
CA ASP A 136 -6.50 16.65 4.09
C ASP A 136 -8.00 16.65 4.45
N GLY A 137 -8.86 16.67 3.42
CA GLY A 137 -10.31 16.81 3.58
C GLY A 137 -10.82 18.25 3.67
N TYR A 138 -9.93 19.24 3.55
CA TYR A 138 -10.27 20.67 3.48
C TYR A 138 -9.61 21.33 2.27
N TYR A 139 -10.27 22.33 1.70
CA TYR A 139 -9.72 23.19 0.65
C TYR A 139 -9.62 24.63 1.14
N LYS A 140 -8.69 25.39 0.55
CA LYS A 140 -8.51 26.80 0.86
C LYS A 140 -9.60 27.62 0.18
N ASP A 141 -10.42 28.27 0.99
CA ASP A 141 -11.42 29.24 0.57
C ASP A 141 -11.03 30.60 1.16
N ASN A 142 -10.43 31.45 0.30
CA ASN A 142 -9.79 32.69 0.71
C ASN A 142 -8.70 32.45 1.78
N THR A 143 -8.95 32.85 3.03
CA THR A 143 -8.03 32.70 4.17
C THR A 143 -8.40 31.54 5.09
N ALA A 144 -9.55 30.88 4.86
CA ALA A 144 -10.07 29.81 5.70
C ALA A 144 -9.94 28.44 5.00
N CYS A 145 -10.01 27.38 5.80
CA CYS A 145 -10.06 26.01 5.33
C CYS A 145 -11.49 25.48 5.44
N THR A 146 -12.14 25.26 4.31
CA THR A 146 -13.51 24.77 4.23
C THR A 146 -13.50 23.26 3.94
N GLN A 147 -14.40 22.53 4.60
CA GLN A 147 -14.47 21.08 4.44
C GLN A 147 -14.85 20.70 3.01
N CYS A 148 -14.20 19.67 2.48
CA CYS A 148 -14.59 19.05 1.23
C CYS A 148 -16.00 18.44 1.31
N ASP A 149 -16.64 18.29 0.14
CA ASP A 149 -17.85 17.49 0.05
C ASP A 149 -17.59 16.06 0.56
N THR A 150 -18.55 15.49 1.26
CA THR A 150 -18.50 14.12 1.80
C THR A 150 -18.25 13.04 0.72
N SER A 151 -18.50 13.35 -0.56
CA SER A 151 -18.16 12.47 -1.67
C SER A 151 -16.67 12.36 -1.96
N CYS A 152 -15.86 13.33 -1.50
CA CYS A 152 -14.42 13.43 -1.75
C CYS A 152 -13.60 13.03 -0.51
N ALA A 153 -12.40 12.48 -0.71
CA ALA A 153 -11.41 12.36 0.36
C ALA A 153 -10.56 13.63 0.47
N THR A 154 -10.18 14.20 -0.67
CA THR A 154 -9.57 15.53 -0.79
C THR A 154 -10.19 16.27 -1.97
N CYS A 155 -10.16 17.60 -1.96
CA CYS A 155 -10.78 18.43 -2.97
C CYS A 155 -9.96 19.71 -3.23
N SER A 156 -10.22 20.37 -4.35
CA SER A 156 -9.63 21.65 -4.72
C SER A 156 -10.61 22.83 -4.58
N GLY A 157 -11.84 22.56 -4.13
CA GLY A 157 -12.92 23.54 -4.11
C GLY A 157 -14.21 22.95 -3.54
N ALA A 158 -15.29 23.74 -3.61
CA ALA A 158 -16.60 23.35 -3.12
C ALA A 158 -17.28 22.28 -3.99
N GLY A 159 -18.05 21.41 -3.33
CA GLY A 159 -18.97 20.48 -3.96
C GLY A 159 -18.34 19.19 -4.52
N GLN A 160 -19.22 18.27 -4.90
CA GLN A 160 -18.90 16.91 -5.37
C GLN A 160 -18.08 16.83 -6.68
N ASN A 161 -17.95 17.94 -7.42
CA ASN A 161 -17.23 18.00 -8.70
C ASN A 161 -15.85 18.65 -8.58
N ALA A 162 -15.36 18.85 -7.36
CA ALA A 162 -14.05 19.42 -7.07
C ALA A 162 -13.12 18.41 -6.38
N CYS A 163 -13.42 17.10 -6.45
CA CYS A 163 -12.60 16.09 -5.82
C CYS A 163 -11.22 16.00 -6.50
N THR A 164 -10.17 15.83 -5.69
CA THR A 164 -8.79 15.52 -6.14
C THR A 164 -8.36 14.12 -5.74
N SER A 165 -9.06 13.51 -4.77
CA SER A 165 -8.97 12.09 -4.45
C SER A 165 -10.29 11.58 -3.89
N CYS A 166 -10.48 10.27 -3.96
CA CYS A 166 -11.72 9.62 -3.56
C CYS A 166 -11.60 8.86 -2.24
N PRO A 167 -12.72 8.72 -1.50
CA PRO A 167 -12.80 7.79 -0.39
C PRO A 167 -12.43 6.37 -0.82
N GLU A 168 -12.05 5.55 0.15
CA GLU A 168 -11.70 4.14 -0.10
C GLU A 168 -12.83 3.38 -0.81
N GLY A 169 -12.46 2.57 -1.80
CA GLY A 169 -13.42 1.84 -2.64
C GLY A 169 -14.07 2.66 -3.76
N LYS A 170 -13.67 3.91 -3.96
CA LYS A 170 -14.12 4.77 -5.08
C LYS A 170 -12.95 5.19 -5.97
N TYR A 171 -13.28 5.53 -7.21
CA TYR A 171 -12.32 5.91 -8.25
C TYR A 171 -12.57 7.33 -8.72
N LEU A 172 -11.48 8.07 -8.93
CA LEU A 172 -11.52 9.44 -9.43
C LEU A 172 -11.66 9.45 -10.95
N LYS A 173 -12.74 10.04 -11.47
CA LYS A 173 -12.95 10.33 -12.89
C LYS A 173 -13.05 11.84 -13.09
N GLY A 174 -12.03 12.45 -13.70
CA GLY A 174 -11.90 13.91 -13.72
C GLY A 174 -11.80 14.44 -12.29
N ASN A 175 -12.83 15.17 -11.85
CA ASN A 175 -12.94 15.74 -10.50
C ASN A 175 -14.12 15.16 -9.70
N THR A 176 -14.61 13.99 -10.10
CA THR A 176 -15.76 13.31 -9.47
C THR A 176 -15.39 11.92 -8.99
N CYS A 177 -16.00 11.48 -7.90
CA CYS A 177 -15.76 10.16 -7.30
C CYS A 177 -16.95 9.23 -7.51
N GLY A 178 -16.71 8.07 -8.10
CA GLY A 178 -17.71 7.02 -8.34
C GLY A 178 -17.25 5.66 -7.81
N ALA A 179 -18.20 4.75 -7.58
CA ALA A 179 -17.88 3.34 -7.33
C ALA A 179 -17.34 2.66 -8.60
N ASP A 180 -17.83 3.10 -9.76
CA ASP A 180 -17.46 2.62 -11.08
C ASP A 180 -17.02 3.78 -11.99
N CYS A 181 -16.44 3.44 -13.14
CA CYS A 181 -15.91 4.41 -14.10
C CYS A 181 -16.86 4.74 -15.27
N GLY A 182 -18.11 4.31 -15.17
CA GLY A 182 -19.13 4.40 -16.22
C GLY A 182 -19.55 3.02 -16.72
N SER A 183 -20.63 2.98 -17.50
CA SER A 183 -21.21 1.75 -18.05
C SER A 183 -20.84 1.49 -19.52
N ASP A 184 -20.15 2.44 -20.17
CA ASP A 184 -19.80 2.42 -21.58
C ASP A 184 -18.47 1.71 -21.89
N ASN A 185 -17.78 1.19 -20.85
CA ASN A 185 -16.45 0.59 -20.92
C ASN A 185 -15.39 1.48 -21.60
N LYS A 186 -15.58 2.80 -21.63
CA LYS A 186 -14.57 3.76 -22.12
C LYS A 186 -13.47 4.03 -21.10
N PHE A 187 -13.72 3.66 -19.86
CA PHE A 187 -12.79 3.77 -18.74
C PHE A 187 -12.82 2.49 -17.93
N TYR A 188 -11.67 2.10 -17.39
CA TYR A 188 -11.59 1.06 -16.39
C TYR A 188 -11.20 1.65 -15.04
N ALA A 189 -11.61 0.97 -13.96
CA ALA A 189 -11.21 1.30 -12.61
C ALA A 189 -9.84 0.70 -12.33
N ASP A 190 -8.84 1.54 -12.05
CA ASP A 190 -7.50 1.09 -11.67
C ASP A 190 -7.33 1.09 -10.15
N PRO A 191 -7.24 -0.09 -9.51
CA PRO A 191 -7.06 -0.21 -8.06
C PRO A 191 -5.71 0.30 -7.57
N GLN A 192 -4.69 0.43 -8.45
CA GLN A 192 -3.37 0.89 -8.04
C GLN A 192 -3.34 2.40 -7.84
N SER A 193 -3.90 3.15 -8.80
CA SER A 193 -3.98 4.61 -8.72
C SER A 193 -5.25 5.13 -8.04
N ASN A 194 -6.28 4.29 -7.85
CA ASN A 194 -7.64 4.69 -7.45
C ASN A 194 -8.26 5.72 -8.40
N LYS A 195 -7.98 5.58 -9.70
CA LYS A 195 -8.49 6.46 -10.75
C LYS A 195 -9.22 5.66 -11.82
N CYS A 196 -10.09 6.36 -12.53
CA CYS A 196 -10.68 5.88 -13.78
C CYS A 196 -9.75 6.25 -14.92
N ILE A 197 -9.15 5.24 -15.55
CA ILE A 197 -8.22 5.42 -16.66
C ILE A 197 -8.97 5.21 -17.97
N SER A 198 -8.86 6.17 -18.89
CA SER A 198 -9.44 6.03 -20.23
C SER A 198 -8.76 4.87 -20.95
N CYS A 199 -9.54 4.05 -21.66
CA CYS A 199 -9.02 2.92 -22.41
C CYS A 199 -7.98 3.34 -23.46
N SER A 200 -8.07 4.58 -23.97
CA SER A 200 -7.15 5.17 -24.94
C SER A 200 -6.17 6.18 -24.33
N ALA A 201 -6.02 6.23 -23.00
CA ALA A 201 -5.07 7.13 -22.34
C ALA A 201 -3.62 6.82 -22.74
N GLN A 202 -2.77 7.86 -22.77
CA GLN A 202 -1.34 7.71 -22.99
C GLN A 202 -0.64 6.97 -21.83
N GLU A 203 -1.08 7.22 -20.60
CA GLU A 203 -0.58 6.55 -19.40
C GLU A 203 -1.65 5.60 -18.84
N GLY A 204 -1.29 4.34 -18.65
CA GLY A 204 -2.18 3.30 -18.15
C GLY A 204 -3.27 2.84 -19.12
N GLY A 205 -3.50 3.53 -20.24
CA GLY A 205 -4.39 3.07 -21.31
C GLY A 205 -3.72 2.06 -22.25
N ILE A 206 -4.48 1.64 -23.25
CA ILE A 206 -4.02 0.76 -24.33
C ILE A 206 -4.17 1.53 -25.65
N GLU A 207 -3.07 1.67 -26.38
CA GLU A 207 -3.07 2.38 -27.65
C GLU A 207 -4.10 1.78 -28.62
N ASN A 208 -4.88 2.66 -29.26
CA ASN A 208 -5.95 2.29 -30.19
C ASN A 208 -7.04 1.37 -29.60
N CYS A 209 -7.20 1.36 -28.27
CA CYS A 209 -8.30 0.65 -27.63
C CYS A 209 -9.52 1.56 -27.45
N ASP A 210 -10.68 1.12 -27.93
CA ASP A 210 -11.93 1.86 -27.89
C ASP A 210 -12.76 1.55 -26.64
N THR A 211 -12.78 0.28 -26.19
CA THR A 211 -13.37 -0.11 -24.92
C THR A 211 -12.49 -1.15 -24.22
N CYS A 212 -12.49 -1.14 -22.90
CA CYS A 212 -11.59 -1.98 -22.10
C CYS A 212 -12.18 -2.33 -20.73
N THR A 213 -11.53 -3.28 -20.07
CA THR A 213 -11.81 -3.69 -18.69
C THR A 213 -10.50 -3.90 -17.93
N TYR A 214 -10.56 -4.13 -16.62
CA TYR A 214 -9.39 -4.47 -15.81
C TYR A 214 -9.34 -5.96 -15.51
N ASP A 215 -8.23 -6.61 -15.85
CA ASP A 215 -7.98 -7.99 -15.46
C ASP A 215 -7.24 -8.00 -14.12
N ALA A 216 -7.98 -8.20 -13.03
CA ALA A 216 -7.43 -8.26 -11.68
C ALA A 216 -6.47 -9.44 -11.47
N THR A 217 -6.57 -10.51 -12.26
CA THR A 217 -5.67 -11.68 -12.15
C THR A 217 -4.29 -11.37 -12.70
N LYS A 218 -4.22 -10.47 -13.70
CA LYS A 218 -2.99 -10.02 -14.34
C LYS A 218 -2.52 -8.67 -13.82
N GLY A 219 -3.38 -7.93 -13.13
CA GLY A 219 -3.12 -6.58 -12.66
C GLY A 219 -2.97 -5.58 -13.82
N LYS A 220 -3.64 -5.82 -14.96
CA LYS A 220 -3.45 -5.06 -16.21
C LYS A 220 -4.80 -4.75 -16.89
N PRO A 221 -4.91 -3.66 -17.66
CA PRO A 221 -6.08 -3.43 -18.50
C PRO A 221 -6.12 -4.42 -19.67
N LYS A 222 -7.33 -4.81 -20.06
CA LYS A 222 -7.64 -5.70 -21.18
C LYS A 222 -8.55 -4.98 -22.16
N CYS A 223 -8.12 -4.89 -23.41
CA CYS A 223 -8.92 -4.29 -24.48
C CYS A 223 -10.05 -5.24 -24.89
N LEU A 224 -11.26 -4.69 -25.07
CA LEU A 224 -12.45 -5.40 -25.52
C LEU A 224 -12.78 -5.08 -26.99
N THR A 225 -12.57 -3.83 -27.41
CA THR A 225 -12.72 -3.40 -28.81
C THR A 225 -11.64 -2.38 -29.17
N CYS A 226 -11.21 -2.40 -30.43
CA CYS A 226 -10.19 -1.49 -30.94
C CYS A 226 -10.83 -0.32 -31.71
N THR A 227 -10.17 0.84 -31.69
CA THR A 227 -10.48 1.91 -32.65
C THR A 227 -10.19 1.38 -34.06
N GLY A 228 -11.09 1.65 -35.01
CA GLY A 228 -10.98 1.07 -36.36
C GLY A 228 -11.24 -0.43 -36.42
N SER A 229 -12.20 -0.94 -35.65
CA SER A 229 -12.61 -2.35 -35.55
C SER A 229 -12.93 -3.05 -36.88
N SER A 230 -13.02 -2.33 -38.00
CA SER A 230 -13.06 -2.91 -39.34
C SER A 230 -11.75 -3.65 -39.67
N ASN A 231 -10.60 -3.07 -39.32
CA ASN A 231 -9.27 -3.53 -39.71
C ASN A 231 -8.42 -4.02 -38.53
N THR A 232 -8.81 -3.71 -37.30
CA THR A 232 -8.08 -4.07 -36.08
C THR A 232 -8.89 -4.98 -35.16
N THR A 233 -8.21 -5.75 -34.32
CA THR A 233 -8.81 -6.64 -33.33
C THR A 233 -7.97 -6.68 -32.05
N PRO A 234 -8.59 -6.86 -30.87
CA PRO A 234 -7.85 -6.99 -29.63
C PRO A 234 -6.98 -8.25 -29.61
N ARG A 235 -5.77 -8.10 -29.08
CA ARG A 235 -4.81 -9.17 -28.81
C ARG A 235 -4.39 -9.08 -27.36
N THR A 236 -4.52 -10.16 -26.60
CA THR A 236 -4.07 -10.23 -25.21
C THR A 236 -3.14 -11.42 -25.02
N SER A 237 -1.87 -11.13 -24.77
CA SER A 237 -0.83 -12.14 -24.54
C SER A 237 -1.03 -12.88 -23.21
N LEU A 238 -0.31 -14.00 -23.00
CA LEU A 238 -0.44 -14.85 -21.82
C LEU A 238 -0.11 -14.12 -20.50
N ASP A 239 0.74 -13.09 -20.58
CA ASP A 239 1.10 -12.23 -19.46
C ASP A 239 0.04 -11.14 -19.14
N GLY A 240 -1.06 -11.11 -19.89
CA GLY A 240 -2.14 -10.14 -19.75
C GLY A 240 -1.90 -8.81 -20.47
N THR A 241 -0.78 -8.65 -21.19
CA THR A 241 -0.54 -7.44 -21.99
C THR A 241 -1.52 -7.42 -23.16
N SER A 242 -2.32 -6.37 -23.23
CA SER A 242 -3.34 -6.20 -24.26
C SER A 242 -2.95 -5.11 -25.25
N THR A 243 -3.13 -5.38 -26.54
CA THR A 243 -2.89 -4.44 -27.64
C THR A 243 -3.99 -4.55 -28.69
N CYS A 244 -4.03 -3.59 -29.60
CA CYS A 244 -4.84 -3.64 -30.80
C CYS A 244 -3.95 -3.90 -32.01
N VAL A 245 -4.25 -4.94 -32.77
CA VAL A 245 -3.44 -5.39 -33.91
C VAL A 245 -4.27 -5.48 -35.17
N ALA A 246 -3.61 -5.48 -36.33
CA ALA A 246 -4.29 -5.70 -37.61
C ALA A 246 -4.96 -7.08 -37.66
N LYS A 247 -6.10 -7.17 -38.35
CA LYS A 247 -6.81 -8.43 -38.63
C LYS A 247 -6.10 -9.27 -39.69
N THR A 248 -4.90 -9.69 -39.37
CA THR A 248 -4.06 -10.56 -40.21
C THR A 248 -3.52 -11.72 -39.36
N LEU A 249 -3.07 -12.79 -40.03
CA LEU A 249 -2.41 -13.92 -39.34
C LEU A 249 -1.21 -13.42 -38.52
N ASP A 250 -0.35 -12.59 -39.12
CA ASP A 250 0.82 -12.00 -38.46
C ASP A 250 0.45 -11.04 -37.34
N GLY A 251 -0.65 -10.29 -37.48
CA GLY A 251 -1.12 -9.36 -36.46
C GLY A 251 -1.51 -10.07 -35.17
N CYS A 252 -2.29 -11.14 -35.26
CA CYS A 252 -2.62 -11.94 -34.07
C CYS A 252 -1.42 -12.75 -33.57
N GLN A 253 -0.67 -13.40 -34.46
CA GLN A 253 0.45 -14.25 -34.06
C GLN A 253 1.55 -13.44 -33.36
N GLY A 254 1.91 -12.29 -33.94
CA GLY A 254 2.98 -11.43 -33.43
C GLY A 254 4.33 -12.15 -33.29
N ALA A 255 5.27 -11.49 -32.64
CA ALA A 255 6.61 -12.06 -32.44
C ALA A 255 6.63 -13.20 -31.41
N ASP A 256 5.75 -13.15 -30.40
CA ASP A 256 5.67 -14.15 -29.33
C ASP A 256 4.97 -15.46 -29.75
N LYS A 257 4.21 -15.44 -30.85
CA LYS A 257 3.46 -16.57 -31.40
C LYS A 257 2.46 -17.20 -30.42
N GLU A 258 1.99 -16.45 -29.43
CA GLU A 258 1.10 -16.95 -28.36
C GLU A 258 -0.39 -17.02 -28.77
N LEU A 259 -0.74 -16.35 -29.87
CA LEU A 259 -2.10 -16.31 -30.40
C LEU A 259 -2.13 -16.71 -31.88
N PHE A 260 -3.33 -16.98 -32.37
CA PHE A 260 -3.64 -17.15 -33.79
C PHE A 260 -4.92 -16.41 -34.15
N MET A 261 -5.11 -16.08 -35.42
CA MET A 261 -6.34 -15.45 -35.91
C MET A 261 -7.41 -16.51 -36.21
N LYS A 262 -8.61 -16.32 -35.69
CA LYS A 262 -9.79 -17.14 -35.98
C LYS A 262 -10.42 -16.79 -37.34
N GLN A 263 -11.36 -17.60 -37.83
CA GLN A 263 -12.07 -17.36 -39.08
C GLN A 263 -12.91 -16.06 -39.03
N ASP A 264 -13.40 -15.69 -37.85
CA ASP A 264 -14.09 -14.42 -37.56
C ASP A 264 -13.15 -13.19 -37.49
N GLN A 265 -11.86 -13.37 -37.81
CA GLN A 265 -10.82 -12.35 -37.75
C GLN A 265 -10.53 -11.79 -36.35
N THR A 266 -10.84 -12.54 -35.29
CA THR A 266 -10.44 -12.21 -33.91
C THR A 266 -9.25 -13.05 -33.45
N CYS A 267 -8.45 -12.53 -32.52
CA CYS A 267 -7.33 -13.29 -31.98
C CYS A 267 -7.77 -14.24 -30.87
N ALA A 268 -7.18 -15.44 -30.84
CA ALA A 268 -7.35 -16.42 -29.79
C ALA A 268 -5.99 -16.95 -29.33
N LEU A 269 -5.86 -17.25 -28.04
CA LEU A 269 -4.66 -17.93 -27.52
C LEU A 269 -4.48 -19.29 -28.18
N CYS A 270 -3.24 -19.74 -28.34
CA CYS A 270 -2.95 -21.06 -28.91
C CYS A 270 -3.58 -22.25 -28.15
N ALA A 271 -3.92 -22.05 -26.87
CA ALA A 271 -4.65 -23.00 -26.05
C ALA A 271 -6.17 -22.77 -25.97
N ALA A 272 -6.73 -21.90 -26.81
CA ALA A 272 -8.16 -21.64 -26.83
C ALA A 272 -8.94 -22.88 -27.27
N THR A 273 -10.03 -23.17 -26.58
CA THR A 273 -11.02 -24.15 -27.01
C THR A 273 -11.85 -23.56 -28.15
N GLY A 274 -12.06 -24.34 -29.21
CA GLY A 274 -12.80 -23.91 -30.40
C GLY A 274 -13.28 -25.13 -31.19
N SER A 275 -13.56 -24.94 -32.48
CA SER A 275 -13.98 -26.03 -33.37
C SER A 275 -13.34 -25.91 -34.74
N GLY A 276 -12.99 -27.04 -35.35
CA GLY A 276 -12.40 -27.07 -36.68
C GLY A 276 -11.10 -26.28 -36.76
N ASN A 277 -11.02 -25.34 -37.70
CA ASN A 277 -9.82 -24.53 -37.93
C ASN A 277 -9.54 -23.47 -36.85
N ASP A 278 -10.49 -23.24 -35.94
CA ASP A 278 -10.37 -22.29 -34.84
C ASP A 278 -10.12 -22.97 -33.49
N GLU A 279 -9.93 -24.29 -33.49
CA GLU A 279 -9.57 -25.03 -32.30
C GLU A 279 -8.06 -24.90 -32.03
N GLY A 280 -7.70 -24.46 -30.83
CA GLY A 280 -6.32 -24.50 -30.35
C GLY A 280 -5.88 -25.91 -29.94
N THR A 281 -4.69 -25.99 -29.34
CA THR A 281 -4.21 -27.21 -28.68
C THR A 281 -4.15 -26.94 -27.19
N ALA A 282 -4.86 -27.74 -26.37
CA ALA A 282 -4.86 -27.58 -24.92
C ALA A 282 -3.43 -27.50 -24.38
N ASN A 283 -3.18 -26.58 -23.45
CA ASN A 283 -1.85 -26.31 -22.88
C ASN A 283 -0.76 -25.89 -23.89
N CYS A 284 -1.11 -25.52 -25.10
CA CYS A 284 -0.17 -24.93 -26.04
C CYS A 284 0.22 -23.51 -25.63
N LYS A 285 1.52 -23.20 -25.65
CA LYS A 285 2.05 -21.87 -25.37
C LYS A 285 2.18 -21.06 -26.64
N THR A 286 2.79 -21.63 -27.69
CA THR A 286 2.98 -20.96 -28.97
C THR A 286 2.54 -21.85 -30.12
N CYS A 287 2.01 -21.24 -31.18
CA CYS A 287 1.48 -21.96 -32.33
C CYS A 287 1.70 -21.21 -33.65
N THR A 288 1.55 -21.92 -34.75
CA THR A 288 1.60 -21.38 -36.11
C THR A 288 0.32 -21.74 -36.83
N LYS A 289 -0.35 -20.76 -37.44
CA LYS A 289 -1.57 -20.99 -38.23
C LYS A 289 -1.31 -20.63 -39.69
N THR A 290 -1.61 -21.57 -40.57
CA THR A 290 -1.68 -21.34 -42.02
C THR A 290 -3.13 -21.24 -42.46
N SER A 291 -3.39 -20.56 -43.58
CA SER A 291 -4.75 -20.36 -44.08
C SER A 291 -5.45 -21.71 -44.31
N GLY A 292 -6.68 -21.83 -43.81
CA GLY A 292 -7.52 -23.02 -43.99
C GLY A 292 -7.20 -24.21 -43.09
N ASN A 293 -6.23 -24.12 -42.16
CA ASN A 293 -5.86 -25.20 -41.25
C ASN A 293 -6.03 -24.81 -39.78
N LYS A 294 -6.13 -25.84 -38.91
CA LYS A 294 -5.99 -25.71 -37.46
C LYS A 294 -4.61 -25.16 -37.10
N PRO A 295 -4.47 -24.28 -36.08
CA PRO A 295 -3.17 -23.85 -35.58
C PRO A 295 -2.34 -25.05 -35.08
N ALA A 296 -1.14 -25.21 -35.62
CA ALA A 296 -0.19 -26.23 -35.18
C ALA A 296 0.56 -25.74 -33.94
N CYS A 297 0.56 -26.52 -32.86
CA CYS A 297 1.31 -26.18 -31.66
C CYS A 297 2.82 -26.31 -31.90
N ASN A 298 3.58 -25.27 -31.55
CA ASN A 298 5.05 -25.25 -31.66
C ASN A 298 5.69 -25.61 -30.31
N THR A 299 5.18 -25.03 -29.22
CA THR A 299 5.67 -25.28 -27.85
C THR A 299 4.53 -25.31 -26.85
N CYS A 300 4.68 -26.13 -25.81
CA CYS A 300 3.70 -26.26 -24.75
C CYS A 300 3.97 -25.29 -23.58
N LYS A 301 2.95 -25.07 -22.76
CA LYS A 301 3.06 -24.32 -21.49
C LYS A 301 3.95 -25.09 -20.52
N GLU A 302 4.46 -24.38 -19.52
CA GLU A 302 5.30 -24.95 -18.48
C GLU A 302 4.60 -26.16 -17.79
N GLY A 303 5.36 -27.24 -17.62
CA GLY A 303 4.89 -28.53 -17.11
C GLY A 303 4.38 -29.49 -18.18
N TYR A 304 4.48 -29.14 -19.46
CA TYR A 304 4.02 -29.98 -20.57
C TYR A 304 5.12 -30.15 -21.65
N TYR A 305 5.12 -31.29 -22.33
CA TYR A 305 5.93 -31.56 -23.52
C TYR A 305 5.05 -31.74 -24.75
N LEU A 306 5.61 -31.47 -25.92
CA LEU A 306 4.94 -31.65 -27.20
C LEU A 306 5.20 -33.07 -27.70
N ASP A 307 4.15 -33.89 -27.81
CA ASP A 307 4.28 -35.26 -28.31
C ASP A 307 4.39 -35.32 -29.84
N SER A 308 4.61 -36.52 -30.38
CA SER A 308 4.69 -36.79 -31.82
C SER A 308 3.40 -36.41 -32.57
N SER A 309 2.26 -36.42 -31.88
CA SER A 309 0.94 -36.04 -32.40
C SER A 309 0.68 -34.53 -32.35
N LYS A 310 1.68 -33.73 -31.92
CA LYS A 310 1.58 -32.28 -31.73
C LYS A 310 0.57 -31.87 -30.64
N ALA A 311 0.28 -32.77 -29.70
CA ALA A 311 -0.50 -32.48 -28.50
C ALA A 311 0.43 -32.23 -27.30
N CYS A 312 -0.03 -31.43 -26.34
CA CYS A 312 0.72 -31.12 -25.14
C CYS A 312 0.34 -32.06 -23.99
N GLN A 313 1.27 -32.93 -23.62
CA GLN A 313 1.11 -33.91 -22.54
C GLN A 313 1.83 -33.46 -21.27
N ALA A 314 1.28 -33.79 -20.11
CA ALA A 314 1.85 -33.38 -18.84
C ALA A 314 3.15 -34.13 -18.53
N CYS A 315 4.14 -33.42 -18.00
CA CYS A 315 5.33 -34.05 -17.43
C CYS A 315 4.96 -34.84 -16.17
N THR A 316 5.50 -36.05 -16.04
CA THR A 316 5.31 -36.90 -14.85
C THR A 316 6.43 -36.72 -13.83
N GLY A 317 7.57 -36.19 -14.26
CA GLY A 317 8.68 -35.83 -13.38
C GLY A 317 8.32 -34.68 -12.44
N LYS A 318 8.74 -34.79 -11.18
CA LYS A 318 8.47 -33.76 -10.17
C LYS A 318 9.26 -32.49 -10.47
N ASN A 319 8.58 -31.35 -10.39
CA ASN A 319 9.16 -30.01 -10.58
C ASN A 319 9.79 -29.77 -11.98
N CYS A 320 9.42 -30.57 -12.99
CA CYS A 320 9.80 -30.28 -14.37
C CYS A 320 9.09 -29.01 -14.86
N ALA A 321 9.85 -28.08 -15.46
CA ALA A 321 9.31 -27.03 -16.32
C ALA A 321 9.09 -27.57 -17.74
N THR A 322 10.02 -28.39 -18.24
CA THR A 322 9.87 -29.20 -19.46
C THR A 322 10.45 -30.60 -19.21
N CYS A 323 10.00 -31.59 -19.97
CA CYS A 323 10.46 -32.97 -19.86
C CYS A 323 10.79 -33.56 -21.24
N ASN A 324 11.50 -34.67 -21.24
CA ASN A 324 11.83 -35.41 -22.44
C ASN A 324 10.57 -36.08 -23.03
N ASP A 325 10.45 -36.08 -24.35
CA ASP A 325 9.32 -36.66 -25.08
C ASP A 325 9.29 -38.19 -25.05
N SER A 326 10.47 -38.82 -24.97
CA SER A 326 10.67 -40.26 -24.88
C SER A 326 10.52 -40.79 -23.44
N ASP A 327 10.74 -39.93 -22.44
CA ASP A 327 10.56 -40.24 -21.01
C ASP A 327 10.06 -39.00 -20.24
N PRO A 328 8.73 -38.85 -20.07
CA PRO A 328 8.12 -37.72 -19.38
C PRO A 328 8.47 -37.61 -17.89
N SER A 329 9.09 -38.64 -17.32
CA SER A 329 9.56 -38.64 -15.92
C SER A 329 10.89 -37.89 -15.76
N LYS A 330 11.64 -37.73 -16.85
CA LYS A 330 12.93 -37.04 -16.87
C LYS A 330 12.76 -35.60 -17.31
N CYS A 331 13.10 -34.67 -16.43
CA CYS A 331 13.03 -33.25 -16.75
C CYS A 331 14.14 -32.86 -17.73
N ALA A 332 13.78 -32.05 -18.73
CA ALA A 332 14.72 -31.35 -19.59
C ALA A 332 15.06 -29.95 -19.03
N SER A 333 14.12 -29.35 -18.28
CA SER A 333 14.35 -28.13 -17.50
C SER A 333 13.47 -28.13 -16.25
N CYS A 334 13.84 -27.31 -15.28
CA CYS A 334 13.20 -27.27 -13.96
C CYS A 334 12.41 -25.98 -13.74
N LYS A 335 11.35 -26.08 -12.94
CA LYS A 335 10.55 -24.91 -12.52
C LYS A 335 11.42 -23.90 -11.75
N PRO A 336 11.07 -22.60 -11.75
CA PRO A 336 11.77 -21.60 -10.96
C PRO A 336 11.99 -22.03 -9.50
N GLY A 337 13.22 -21.86 -9.00
CA GLY A 337 13.62 -22.32 -7.66
C GLY A 337 14.18 -23.75 -7.61
N PHE A 338 14.32 -24.41 -8.76
CA PHE A 338 14.93 -25.72 -8.90
C PHE A 338 15.99 -25.72 -10.00
N PHE A 339 17.04 -26.52 -9.84
CA PHE A 339 18.03 -26.78 -10.87
C PHE A 339 17.98 -28.24 -11.33
N LEU A 340 18.38 -28.49 -12.57
CA LEU A 340 18.52 -29.83 -13.11
C LEU A 340 19.81 -30.43 -12.59
N LYS A 341 19.75 -31.51 -11.80
CA LYS A 341 20.93 -32.13 -11.19
C LYS A 341 21.90 -32.67 -12.25
N ASP A 342 21.37 -33.45 -13.18
CA ASP A 342 22.08 -33.96 -14.34
C ASP A 342 21.07 -34.38 -15.42
N THR A 343 21.49 -34.40 -16.68
CA THR A 343 20.63 -34.71 -17.83
C THR A 343 20.26 -36.19 -17.92
N PHE A 344 20.99 -37.09 -17.26
CA PHE A 344 20.75 -38.52 -17.32
C PHE A 344 19.62 -38.95 -16.38
N SER A 345 19.64 -38.44 -15.14
CA SER A 345 18.60 -38.64 -14.13
C SER A 345 17.37 -37.78 -14.43
N GLY A 346 17.55 -36.59 -15.01
CA GLY A 346 16.45 -35.65 -15.25
C GLY A 346 15.83 -35.13 -13.94
N GLU A 347 16.53 -35.22 -12.80
CA GLU A 347 16.01 -34.87 -11.48
C GLU A 347 16.11 -33.35 -11.24
N CYS A 348 14.97 -32.71 -10.93
CA CYS A 348 14.92 -31.31 -10.50
C CYS A 348 15.03 -31.17 -8.98
N VAL A 349 16.08 -30.49 -8.53
CA VAL A 349 16.45 -30.31 -7.11
C VAL A 349 16.26 -28.86 -6.70
N LEU A 350 15.76 -28.61 -5.49
CA LEU A 350 15.62 -27.26 -4.94
C LEU A 350 16.96 -26.54 -4.87
N CYS A 351 16.99 -25.25 -5.25
CA CYS A 351 18.21 -24.45 -5.25
C CYS A 351 18.92 -24.39 -3.88
N ASP A 352 18.19 -24.51 -2.77
CA ASP A 352 18.75 -24.46 -1.42
C ASP A 352 19.01 -25.82 -0.77
N ASN A 353 18.87 -26.91 -1.53
CA ASN A 353 19.12 -28.24 -1.01
C ASN A 353 20.61 -28.57 -1.04
N VAL A 354 21.31 -28.28 0.06
CA VAL A 354 22.75 -28.53 0.22
C VAL A 354 23.15 -29.99 0.06
N ASP A 355 22.31 -30.94 0.50
CA ASP A 355 22.60 -32.38 0.41
C ASP A 355 22.64 -32.88 -1.03
N LYS A 356 22.00 -32.16 -1.95
CA LYS A 356 21.93 -32.49 -3.37
C LYS A 356 22.66 -31.48 -4.26
N GLY A 357 23.57 -30.69 -3.70
CA GLY A 357 24.44 -29.77 -4.43
C GLY A 357 23.89 -28.36 -4.65
N GLY A 358 22.82 -27.98 -3.95
CA GLY A 358 22.34 -26.59 -3.87
C GLY A 358 23.11 -25.76 -2.85
N ILE A 359 22.79 -24.46 -2.76
CA ILE A 359 23.43 -23.50 -1.84
C ILE A 359 22.40 -22.99 -0.83
N GLU A 360 22.69 -23.11 0.46
CA GLU A 360 21.82 -22.62 1.54
C GLU A 360 21.46 -21.15 1.31
N GLY A 361 20.17 -20.80 1.42
CA GLY A 361 19.71 -19.43 1.22
C GLY A 361 19.52 -19.01 -0.22
N CYS A 362 19.71 -19.92 -1.19
CA CYS A 362 19.44 -19.65 -2.60
C CYS A 362 17.94 -19.74 -2.93
N SER A 363 17.37 -18.70 -3.55
CA SER A 363 15.96 -18.69 -3.99
C SER A 363 15.78 -19.01 -5.46
N THR A 364 16.70 -18.55 -6.30
CA THR A 364 16.74 -18.85 -7.74
C THR A 364 18.15 -19.22 -8.14
N CYS A 365 18.29 -20.18 -9.04
CA CYS A 365 19.56 -20.71 -9.48
C CYS A 365 19.53 -21.09 -10.96
N SER A 366 20.71 -21.21 -11.57
CA SER A 366 20.93 -21.77 -12.91
C SER A 366 21.97 -22.89 -12.82
N ASN A 367 21.91 -23.87 -13.73
CA ASN A 367 22.90 -24.94 -13.83
C ASN A 367 23.29 -25.22 -15.29
N ASP A 368 23.54 -24.15 -16.06
CA ASP A 368 23.90 -24.25 -17.49
C ASP A 368 25.29 -24.86 -17.74
N SER A 369 26.13 -24.97 -16.70
CA SER A 369 27.46 -25.65 -16.76
C SER A 369 28.03 -25.90 -15.36
N THR A 370 27.87 -24.92 -14.47
CA THR A 370 28.10 -25.05 -13.03
C THR A 370 26.90 -24.47 -12.28
N PHE A 371 26.59 -25.02 -11.10
CA PHE A 371 25.49 -24.50 -10.29
C PHE A 371 25.80 -23.06 -9.85
N LYS A 372 24.91 -22.13 -10.20
CA LYS A 372 25.01 -20.72 -9.83
C LYS A 372 23.74 -20.26 -9.15
N CYS A 373 23.87 -19.72 -7.95
CA CYS A 373 22.76 -19.02 -7.31
C CYS A 373 22.61 -17.62 -7.89
N THR A 374 21.41 -17.28 -8.38
CA THR A 374 21.11 -15.99 -9.02
C THR A 374 20.23 -15.08 -8.15
N GLY A 375 19.63 -15.63 -7.09
CA GLY A 375 18.76 -14.89 -6.17
C GLY A 375 18.86 -15.39 -4.73
N CYS A 376 18.76 -14.46 -3.78
CA CYS A 376 18.75 -14.79 -2.35
C CYS A 376 17.32 -15.06 -1.87
N LYS A 377 17.15 -15.98 -0.92
CA LYS A 377 15.95 -16.03 -0.08
C LYS A 377 15.87 -14.78 0.80
N PRO A 378 14.67 -14.42 1.28
CA PRO A 378 14.53 -13.37 2.30
C PRO A 378 15.49 -13.62 3.47
N ASN A 379 16.12 -12.56 3.97
CA ASN A 379 17.12 -12.58 5.04
C ASN A 379 18.47 -13.22 4.69
N TYR A 380 18.78 -13.46 3.41
CA TYR A 380 20.13 -13.82 2.96
C TYR A 380 20.71 -12.69 2.09
N ARG A 381 22.02 -12.47 2.18
CA ARG A 381 22.75 -11.53 1.30
C ARG A 381 23.87 -12.26 0.57
N ARG A 382 24.13 -11.83 -0.66
CA ARG A 382 25.24 -12.31 -1.47
C ARG A 382 26.56 -11.76 -0.93
N GLN A 383 27.54 -12.61 -0.72
CA GLN A 383 28.88 -12.27 -0.26
C GLN A 383 29.91 -12.93 -1.19
N GLN A 384 30.88 -12.17 -1.69
CA GLN A 384 31.90 -12.70 -2.60
C GLN A 384 32.82 -13.66 -1.86
N ASN A 385 33.09 -14.82 -2.46
CA ASN A 385 33.93 -15.86 -1.91
C ASN A 385 35.21 -15.98 -2.76
N GLY A 386 36.32 -15.41 -2.29
CA GLY A 386 37.61 -15.47 -3.00
C GLY A 386 37.76 -14.50 -4.19
N GLY A 387 38.72 -14.79 -5.08
CA GLY A 387 39.19 -13.88 -6.14
C GLY A 387 38.50 -14.04 -7.51
N ALA A 388 37.62 -15.03 -7.68
CA ALA A 388 36.79 -15.15 -8.88
C ALA A 388 35.55 -14.24 -8.77
N SER A 389 35.16 -13.60 -9.87
CA SER A 389 34.08 -12.60 -9.90
C SER A 389 32.67 -13.22 -9.76
N ASP A 390 32.56 -14.54 -9.87
CA ASP A 390 31.29 -15.29 -9.90
C ASP A 390 31.13 -16.36 -8.80
N ASP A 391 32.04 -16.39 -7.82
CA ASP A 391 31.91 -17.25 -6.62
C ASP A 391 31.31 -16.45 -5.45
N TYR A 392 30.11 -16.84 -5.03
CA TYR A 392 29.35 -16.16 -3.97
C TYR A 392 28.86 -17.13 -2.91
N THR A 393 29.14 -16.80 -1.64
CA THR A 393 28.49 -17.41 -0.48
C THR A 393 27.29 -16.56 -0.05
N TYR A 394 26.26 -17.20 0.48
CA TYR A 394 25.04 -16.52 0.92
C TYR A 394 24.97 -16.57 2.43
N THR A 395 25.25 -15.43 3.08
CA THR A 395 25.22 -15.33 4.54
C THR A 395 23.86 -14.81 4.97
N ARG A 396 23.36 -15.33 6.10
CA ARG A 396 22.16 -14.76 6.73
C ARG A 396 22.44 -13.29 7.05
N ALA A 397 21.65 -12.40 6.47
CA ALA A 397 21.79 -10.97 6.61
C ALA A 397 21.40 -10.49 8.02
N CYS A 398 20.55 -11.26 8.73
CA CYS A 398 20.05 -10.92 10.07
C CYS A 398 19.91 -12.18 10.94
N GLY A 399 20.49 -12.14 12.14
CA GLY A 399 20.30 -13.15 13.17
C GLY A 399 21.12 -12.83 14.42
N ASP A 400 20.44 -12.41 15.50
CA ASP A 400 20.81 -12.96 16.80
C ASP A 400 20.37 -14.43 16.84
N SER A 401 20.74 -15.17 17.89
CA SER A 401 20.46 -16.61 18.05
C SER A 401 18.97 -16.98 18.10
N LYS A 402 18.05 -16.03 17.89
CA LYS A 402 16.59 -16.22 17.90
C LYS A 402 15.88 -15.78 16.61
N GLY A 403 16.59 -15.32 15.57
CA GLY A 403 16.03 -15.17 14.22
C GLY A 403 14.97 -14.06 14.03
N HIS A 404 15.03 -12.96 14.77
CA HIS A 404 14.17 -11.80 14.53
C HIS A 404 14.83 -10.78 13.59
N CYS A 405 14.09 -10.30 12.60
CA CYS A 405 14.42 -9.09 11.85
C CYS A 405 13.51 -7.95 12.32
N PRO A 406 14.01 -6.74 12.61
CA PRO A 406 13.15 -5.58 12.71
C PRO A 406 12.46 -5.36 11.34
N PRO A 407 11.18 -4.94 11.31
CA PRO A 407 10.51 -4.63 10.05
C PRO A 407 11.32 -3.56 9.29
N PRO A 408 11.31 -3.56 7.95
CA PRO A 408 11.86 -2.44 7.19
C PRO A 408 11.21 -1.16 7.68
N PRO A 409 11.94 -0.01 7.72
CA PRO A 409 11.30 1.25 8.01
C PRO A 409 10.19 1.43 6.99
N SER A 410 8.95 1.25 7.43
CA SER A 410 7.78 1.67 6.67
C SER A 410 8.09 3.10 6.25
N ARG A 411 8.04 3.41 4.95
CA ARG A 411 7.87 4.79 4.51
C ARG A 411 6.64 5.28 5.25
N ARG A 412 6.83 5.92 6.39
CA ARG A 412 5.76 6.64 7.07
C ARG A 412 5.37 7.69 6.04
N ARG A 413 4.22 7.47 5.39
CA ARG A 413 3.38 8.59 4.96
C ARG A 413 3.40 9.55 6.14
N GLN A 414 3.80 10.80 5.89
CA GLN A 414 3.86 11.88 6.88
C GLN A 414 2.70 11.69 7.84
N SER A 415 3.02 11.14 9.01
CA SER A 415 2.01 10.86 10.02
C SER A 415 1.65 12.23 10.54
N SER A 416 0.43 12.70 10.28
CA SER A 416 -0.10 13.90 10.89
C SER A 416 0.28 13.87 12.37
N LEU A 417 1.02 14.88 12.84
CA LEU A 417 1.48 14.96 14.22
C LEU A 417 0.23 15.11 15.10
N HIS A 418 -0.23 14.03 15.71
CA HIS A 418 -1.42 14.06 16.56
C HIS A 418 -1.02 14.62 17.92
N ILE A 419 -1.24 15.92 18.11
CA ILE A 419 -1.02 16.63 19.38
C ILE A 419 -2.31 16.59 20.19
N THR A 420 -2.31 15.81 21.27
CA THR A 420 -3.47 15.69 22.16
C THR A 420 -3.50 16.82 23.17
N THR A 421 -4.64 17.49 23.29
CA THR A 421 -4.87 18.57 24.27
C THR A 421 -6.13 18.29 25.08
N ASN A 422 -6.12 18.61 26.37
CA ASN A 422 -7.28 18.51 27.27
C ASN A 422 -7.92 17.11 27.33
N CYS A 423 -7.39 16.21 28.17
CA CYS A 423 -7.89 14.84 28.25
C CYS A 423 -9.15 14.75 29.13
N LYS A 424 -10.30 14.54 28.49
CA LYS A 424 -11.59 14.29 29.15
C LYS A 424 -12.08 12.85 28.94
N PRO A 425 -12.83 12.27 29.90
CA PRO A 425 -13.37 10.92 29.75
C PRO A 425 -14.40 10.79 28.62
N SER A 426 -14.33 9.68 27.89
CA SER A 426 -15.23 9.29 26.79
C SER A 426 -16.37 8.41 27.29
N ARG A 427 -17.62 8.70 26.92
CA ARG A 427 -18.82 7.91 27.32
C ARG A 427 -19.06 6.60 26.54
N ARG A 428 -18.11 6.08 25.74
CA ARG A 428 -18.32 4.80 25.01
C ARG A 428 -17.20 3.77 25.25
N ARG A 429 -17.63 2.54 25.49
CA ARG A 429 -16.92 1.38 26.08
C ARG A 429 -15.57 1.01 25.42
N ARG A 430 -14.62 0.63 26.30
CA ARG A 430 -13.48 -0.30 26.15
C ARG A 430 -12.46 -0.03 25.02
N SER A 431 -11.80 1.12 25.09
CA SER A 431 -10.33 1.29 24.99
C SER A 431 -10.04 2.78 25.02
N TRP A 432 -8.96 3.21 25.67
CA TRP A 432 -8.55 4.61 25.75
C TRP A 432 -8.11 5.13 24.37
N THR A 433 -9.07 5.57 23.56
CA THR A 433 -8.89 6.38 22.35
C THR A 433 -10.15 7.21 22.16
N GLY A 434 -10.19 8.42 22.73
CA GLY A 434 -11.30 9.35 22.55
C GLY A 434 -10.82 10.79 22.75
N CYS A 435 -10.33 11.40 21.68
CA CYS A 435 -9.95 12.81 21.64
C CYS A 435 -11.15 13.67 21.20
N TRP A 436 -11.31 14.86 21.78
CA TRP A 436 -12.11 15.93 21.17
C TRP A 436 -11.18 16.87 20.40
N GLY A 437 -11.21 16.69 19.08
CA GLY A 437 -10.52 17.42 18.02
C GLY A 437 -11.05 16.83 16.71
N THR A 438 -11.22 17.64 15.68
CA THR A 438 -12.07 17.38 14.50
C THR A 438 -11.96 15.99 13.86
N ARG A 439 -13.12 15.54 13.38
CA ARG A 439 -13.51 14.20 12.92
C ARG A 439 -12.56 13.60 11.87
N VAL A 440 -11.83 12.53 12.23
CA VAL A 440 -11.32 11.52 11.28
C VAL A 440 -11.62 10.13 11.85
N LEU A 441 -12.67 9.50 11.34
CA LEU A 441 -12.90 8.06 11.51
C LEU A 441 -12.40 7.38 10.23
N ARG A 442 -11.29 6.65 10.30
CA ARG A 442 -10.99 5.57 9.36
C ARG A 442 -11.04 4.23 10.07
N HIS A 443 -11.68 3.32 9.35
CA HIS A 443 -11.94 1.92 9.63
C HIS A 443 -10.67 1.11 9.90
N ALA A 444 -10.80 0.13 10.79
CA ALA A 444 -9.89 -1.00 10.94
C ALA A 444 -10.33 -2.14 10.00
N PRO A 445 -9.41 -2.87 9.35
CA PRO A 445 -9.76 -4.07 8.61
C PRO A 445 -9.70 -5.34 9.48
N ASP A 446 -10.54 -6.29 9.07
CA ASP A 446 -10.82 -7.60 9.65
C ASP A 446 -9.61 -8.46 10.07
N ARG A 447 -9.80 -9.20 11.18
CA ARG A 447 -9.25 -10.55 11.36
C ARG A 447 -10.32 -11.53 11.82
N ARG A 448 -10.71 -12.38 10.86
CA ARG A 448 -11.12 -13.80 10.91
C ARG A 448 -11.72 -14.34 12.21
N CYS A 449 -12.97 -14.79 12.06
CA CYS A 449 -13.61 -15.83 12.86
C CYS A 449 -12.72 -17.08 12.97
N SER A 450 -12.46 -17.53 14.19
CA SER A 450 -12.04 -18.89 14.48
C SER A 450 -13.08 -19.53 15.40
N THR A 451 -13.50 -20.72 15.01
CA THR A 451 -14.57 -21.56 15.53
C THR A 451 -14.42 -21.86 17.03
N GLY A 452 -15.43 -21.45 17.82
CA GLY A 452 -15.59 -21.88 19.21
C GLY A 452 -16.50 -23.10 19.30
N GLY A 453 -15.92 -24.27 19.57
CA GLY A 453 -16.64 -25.41 20.13
C GLY A 453 -16.61 -25.35 21.65
N ARG A 454 -17.78 -25.48 22.29
CA ARG A 454 -18.07 -26.41 23.41
C ARG A 454 -19.45 -26.12 24.02
N LEU A 455 -20.33 -27.10 23.80
CA LEU A 455 -21.24 -27.71 24.76
C LEU A 455 -21.24 -27.11 26.18
N SER A 456 -22.38 -26.59 26.60
CA SER A 456 -22.99 -27.01 27.86
C SER A 456 -24.50 -26.89 27.77
N TRP A 457 -25.14 -27.91 28.32
CA TRP A 457 -26.55 -28.26 28.24
C TRP A 457 -27.43 -27.35 29.09
N HIS A 458 -28.56 -26.90 28.54
CA HIS A 458 -29.83 -26.89 29.27
C HIS A 458 -30.97 -27.20 28.28
N ARG A 459 -31.77 -28.20 28.65
CA ARG A 459 -32.88 -28.76 27.86
C ARG A 459 -34.20 -28.38 28.54
N CYS A 460 -35.26 -28.35 27.72
CA CYS A 460 -36.71 -28.28 28.01
C CYS A 460 -37.25 -26.85 28.14
N ARG A 461 -38.35 -26.44 27.47
CA ARG A 461 -39.48 -27.20 26.90
C ARG A 461 -40.23 -26.36 25.83
N GLN A 462 -40.89 -27.09 24.94
CA GLN A 462 -41.83 -26.70 23.87
C GLN A 462 -43.03 -25.86 24.33
N GLU A 463 -43.56 -25.01 23.43
CA GLU A 463 -44.89 -25.08 22.76
C GLU A 463 -44.91 -24.01 21.63
N VAL A 464 -45.05 -24.38 20.34
CA VAL A 464 -46.28 -24.48 19.50
C VAL A 464 -47.01 -23.12 19.42
N ASP A 465 -47.33 -22.49 18.27
CA ASP A 465 -47.54 -22.89 16.86
C ASP A 465 -46.61 -22.19 15.86
#